data_AF-A0A4Y2WP51-F1
#
_entry.id   AF-A0A4Y2WP51-F1
#
_cell.length_a   1.000
_cell.length_b   1.000
_cell.length_c   1.000
_cell.angle_alpha   90.00
_cell.angle_beta   90.00
_cell.angle_gamma   90.00
#
_symmetry.space_group_name_H-M   'P 1'
#
loop_
_entity.id
_entity.type
_entity.pdbx_description
1 polymer ?
#
loop_
_entity_poly.entity_id
_entity_poly.type
_entity_poly.pdbx_seq_one_letter_code
_entity_poly.pdbx_strand_id
1 'polypeptide(L)' 'VFFHHKVEELLDYFPRSVLPVEFGGDLQVDTMKEWVRKANKDHQENTINGQPNFY' A
#
# COMPACT_ATOMS: atom_id res chain seq x y z
N VAL A 1 3.80 6.15 -16.96
CA VAL A 1 4.08 4.73 -16.60
C VAL A 1 5.57 4.63 -16.37
N PHE A 2 5.99 4.14 -15.20
CA PHE A 2 7.40 3.99 -14.84
C PHE A 2 7.75 2.50 -14.86
N PHE A 3 8.90 2.16 -15.44
CA PHE A 3 9.44 0.81 -15.44
C PHE A 3 10.76 0.84 -14.69
N HIS A 4 10.80 0.16 -13.56
CA HIS A 4 11.96 0.10 -12.67
C HIS A 4 12.86 -1.06 -13.07
N HIS A 5 14.18 -0.83 -13.05
CA HIS A 5 15.14 -1.89 -13.35
C HIS A 5 15.40 -2.78 -12.13
N LYS A 6 15.28 -2.20 -10.93
CA LYS A 6 15.47 -2.88 -9.64
C LYS A 6 14.37 -2.53 -8.65
N VAL A 7 14.10 -3.44 -7.72
CA VAL A 7 13.04 -3.26 -6.70
C VAL A 7 13.36 -2.15 -5.72
N GLU A 8 14.64 -1.92 -5.42
CA GLU A 8 15.09 -0.91 -4.47
C GLU A 8 14.74 0.51 -4.91
N GLU A 9 14.55 0.74 -6.22
CA GLU A 9 14.10 2.03 -6.78
C GLU A 9 12.70 2.42 -6.28
N LEU A 10 11.89 1.46 -5.78
CA LEU A 10 10.61 1.77 -5.17
C LEU A 10 10.76 2.55 -3.86
N LEU A 11 11.90 2.43 -3.17
CA LEU A 11 12.14 3.10 -1.89
C LEU A 11 12.36 4.61 -2.03
N ASP A 12 12.68 5.08 -3.23
CA ASP A 12 12.78 6.52 -3.54
C ASP A 12 11.41 7.20 -3.57
N TYR A 13 10.33 6.42 -3.73
CA TYR A 13 8.96 6.90 -3.89
C TYR A 13 8.05 6.50 -2.73
N PHE A 14 8.26 5.32 -2.16
CA PHE A 14 7.42 4.77 -1.12
C PHE A 14 8.24 4.48 0.15
N PRO A 15 7.77 4.93 1.33
CA PRO A 15 8.38 4.56 2.60
C PRO A 15 8.44 3.04 2.79
N ARG A 16 9.53 2.53 3.38
CA ARG A 16 9.68 1.09 3.67
C ARG A 16 8.50 0.52 4.47
N SER A 17 7.92 1.31 5.38
CA SER A 17 6.83 0.91 6.26
C SER A 17 5.52 0.56 5.54
N VAL A 18 5.34 1.00 4.29
CA VAL A 18 4.13 0.71 3.50
C VAL A 18 4.37 -0.32 2.40
N LEU A 19 5.64 -0.68 2.16
CA LEU A 19 6.00 -1.67 1.16
C LEU A 19 6.10 -3.06 1.80
N PRO A 20 5.61 -4.10 1.10
CA PRO A 20 5.85 -5.49 1.49
C PRO A 20 7.34 -5.84 1.58
N VAL A 21 7.67 -6.79 2.45
CA VAL A 21 9.05 -7.31 2.61
C VAL A 21 9.63 -7.86 1.29
N GLU A 22 8.79 -8.44 0.43
CA GLU A 22 9.18 -8.94 -0.90
C GLU A 22 9.60 -7.83 -1.89
N PHE A 23 9.21 -6.58 -1.62
CA PHE A 23 9.60 -5.39 -2.37
C PHE A 23 10.58 -4.51 -1.58
N GLY A 24 11.26 -5.06 -0.58
CA GLY A 24 12.29 -4.36 0.19
C GLY A 24 11.77 -3.44 1.30
N GLY A 25 10.47 -3.51 1.63
CA GLY A 25 9.87 -2.80 2.75
C GLY A 25 9.81 -3.64 4.03
N ASP A 26 8.98 -3.18 4.97
CA ASP A 26 8.87 -3.75 6.33
C ASP A 26 7.49 -4.37 6.60
N LEU A 27 6.56 -4.27 5.64
CA LEU A 27 5.19 -4.78 5.80
C LEU A 27 5.15 -6.30 5.58
N GLN A 28 4.78 -7.05 6.61
CA GLN A 28 4.58 -8.49 6.49
C GLN A 28 3.28 -8.82 5.74
N VAL A 29 3.33 -9.80 4.85
CA VAL A 29 2.23 -10.14 3.91
C VAL A 29 0.96 -10.59 4.64
N ASP A 30 1.08 -11.29 5.78
CA ASP A 30 -0.07 -11.66 6.61
C ASP A 30 -0.78 -10.43 7.20
N THR A 31 -0.04 -9.34 7.40
CA THR A 31 -0.56 -8.05 7.85
C THR A 31 -1.10 -7.20 6.69
N MET A 32 -0.81 -7.57 5.44
CA MET A 32 -1.21 -6.78 4.26
C MET A 32 -2.72 -6.76 4.08
N LYS A 33 -3.43 -7.87 4.35
CA LYS A 33 -4.91 -7.88 4.30
C LYS A 33 -5.52 -6.92 5.31
N GLU A 34 -4.98 -6.89 6.53
CA GLU A 34 -5.44 -5.96 7.57
C GLU A 34 -5.04 -4.51 7.27
N TRP A 35 -3.86 -4.30 6.69
CA TRP A 35 -3.41 -2.98 6.24
C TRP A 35 -4.29 -2.46 5.10
N VAL A 36 -4.62 -3.27 4.09
CA VAL A 36 -5.53 -2.89 2.99
C VAL A 36 -6.92 -2.60 3.54
N ARG A 37 -7.44 -3.43 4.45
CA ARG A 37 -8.73 -3.17 5.12
C ARG A 37 -8.73 -1.85 5.87
N LYS A 38 -7.66 -1.55 6.62
CA LYS A 38 -7.51 -0.29 7.34
C LYS A 38 -7.38 0.89 6.39
N ALA A 39 -6.51 0.81 5.39
CA ALA A 39 -6.33 1.85 4.39
C ALA A 39 -7.64 2.15 3.66
N ASN A 40 -8.41 1.12 3.27
CA ASN A 40 -9.74 1.27 2.67
C ASN A 40 -10.72 1.94 3.63
N LYS A 41 -10.71 1.60 4.93
CA LYS A 41 -11.55 2.24 5.95
C LYS A 41 -11.19 3.72 6.14
N ASP A 42 -9.90 4.02 6.28
CA ASP A 42 -9.39 5.38 6.41
C ASP A 42 -9.67 6.19 5.12
N HIS A 43 -9.66 5.54 3.95
CA HIS A 43 -10.07 6.16 2.69
C HIS A 43 -11.59 6.40 2.61
N GLN A 44 -12.43 5.47 3.09
CA GLN A 44 -13.89 5.67 3.14
C GLN A 44 -14.26 6.90 3.96
N GLU A 45 -13.58 7.14 5.08
CA GLU A 45 -13.76 8.34 5.91
C GLU A 45 -13.37 9.64 5.18
N ASN A 46 -12.54 9.55 4.11
CA ASN A 46 -12.04 10.68 3.32
C ASN A 46 -12.60 10.75 1.88
N THR A 47 -13.62 9.95 1.54
CA THR A 47 -14.27 10.05 0.22
C THR A 47 -15.37 11.09 0.23
N ILE A 48 -15.26 12.08 -0.66
CA ILE A 48 -16.25 13.16 -0.83
C ILE A 48 -17.62 12.61 -1.30
N ASN A 49 -17.72 11.33 -1.71
CA ASN A 49 -18.94 10.72 -2.26
C ASN A 49 -19.26 9.27 -1.81
N GLY A 50 -18.65 8.75 -0.74
CA GLY A 50 -19.18 7.60 0.01
C GLY A 50 -19.37 6.25 -0.70
N GLN A 51 -18.61 5.91 -1.75
CA GLN A 51 -18.66 4.57 -2.35
C GLN A 51 -17.62 3.62 -1.74
N PRO A 52 -18.02 2.45 -1.21
CA PRO A 52 -17.09 1.43 -0.73
C PRO A 52 -16.25 0.83 -1.85
N ASN A 53 -14.95 0.64 -1.61
CA ASN A 53 -14.10 -0.21 -2.45
C ASN A 53 -14.27 -1.67 -2.00
N PHE A 54 -14.81 -2.54 -2.86
CA PHE A 54 -15.14 -3.94 -2.55
C PHE A 54 -14.00 -4.93 -2.84
N TYR A 55 -12.78 -4.42 -3.01
CA TYR A 55 -11.57 -5.22 -3.21
C TYR A 55 -10.70 -5.23 -1.95
#